data_AF-E8T5H6-F1
#
_entry.id   AF-E8T5H6-F1
#
_cell.length_a   1.000
_cell.length_b   1.000
_cell.length_c   1.000
_cell.angle_alpha   90.00
_cell.angle_beta   90.00
_cell.angle_gamma   90.00
#
_symmetry.space_group_name_H-M   'P 1'
#
loop_
_entity.id
_entity.type
_entity.pdbx_description
1 polymer ?
#
loop_
_entity_poly.entity_id
_entity_poly.type
_entity_poly.pdbx_seq_one_letter_code
_entity_poly.pdbx_strand_id
1 'polypeptide(L)'
;MGRSLSTPETVPLAEEIYINPNKPQCMKRQFLGLHAVFVLMEKGQLLTTAELFRELVKRGVLKNSKADKKSLTRTLSKLESAGFVCSTGGVGRRGKRWELKLTYPNLKGSNSLREKL
;
A
#
# COMPACT_ATOMS: atom_id res chain seq x y z
N MET A 1 22.08 2.43 -58.48
CA MET A 1 20.79 2.77 -57.84
C MET A 1 19.91 1.54 -57.97
N GLY A 2 19.45 0.80 -56.98
CA GLY A 2 19.30 0.99 -55.54
C GLY A 2 18.08 0.14 -55.17
N ARG A 3 18.23 -0.82 -54.23
CA ARG A 3 17.21 -1.46 -53.39
C ARG A 3 17.84 -2.68 -52.70
N SER A 4 18.50 -2.44 -51.56
CA SER A 4 18.80 -3.50 -50.59
C SER A 4 17.48 -3.89 -49.93
N LEU A 5 17.12 -5.17 -50.04
CA LEU A 5 16.03 -5.78 -49.29
C LEU A 5 16.47 -5.89 -47.82
N SER A 6 15.98 -4.97 -46.99
CA SER A 6 16.10 -5.06 -45.54
C SER A 6 15.29 -6.26 -45.04
N THR A 7 15.97 -7.23 -44.45
CA THR A 7 15.39 -8.33 -43.68
C THR A 7 14.45 -7.79 -42.60
N PRO A 8 13.29 -8.40 -42.33
CA PRO A 8 12.52 -8.04 -41.16
C PRO A 8 13.33 -8.39 -39.91
N GLU A 9 13.57 -7.38 -39.08
CA GLU A 9 14.19 -7.53 -37.77
C GLU A 9 13.38 -8.53 -36.94
N THR A 10 14.03 -9.63 -36.58
CA THR A 10 13.51 -10.59 -35.60
C THR A 10 13.33 -9.86 -34.28
N VAL A 11 12.10 -9.49 -33.96
CA VAL A 11 11.69 -9.03 -32.63
C VAL A 11 12.12 -10.11 -31.64
N PRO A 12 12.97 -9.83 -30.63
CA PRO A 12 13.19 -10.80 -29.56
C PRO A 12 11.85 -10.95 -28.83
N LEU A 13 11.22 -12.11 -29.03
CA LEU A 13 10.04 -12.54 -28.31
C LEU A 13 10.33 -12.36 -26.82
N ALA A 14 9.41 -11.67 -26.14
CA ALA A 14 9.46 -11.30 -24.73
C ALA A 14 10.25 -12.30 -23.88
N GLU A 15 11.25 -11.80 -23.16
CA GLU A 15 11.84 -12.51 -22.03
C GLU A 15 10.71 -12.93 -21.09
N GLU A 16 10.34 -14.21 -21.17
CA GLU A 16 9.46 -14.83 -20.19
C GLU A 16 10.13 -14.66 -18.83
N ILE A 17 9.54 -13.81 -17.99
CA ILE A 17 9.96 -13.65 -16.60
C ILE A 17 9.70 -14.99 -15.91
N TYR A 18 10.71 -15.86 -15.90
CA TYR A 18 10.67 -17.13 -15.19
C TYR A 18 10.68 -16.84 -13.69
N ILE A 19 9.49 -16.76 -13.09
CA ILE A 19 9.32 -16.65 -11.64
C ILE A 19 9.64 -18.03 -11.05
N ASN A 20 10.88 -18.21 -10.62
CA ASN A 20 11.30 -19.41 -9.91
C ASN A 20 10.61 -19.48 -8.53
N PRO A 21 9.75 -20.48 -8.25
CA PRO A 21 9.00 -20.57 -7.00
C PRO A 21 9.84 -20.97 -5.78
N ASN A 22 11.11 -21.36 -5.96
CA ASN A 22 11.98 -21.89 -4.91
C ASN A 22 13.10 -20.95 -4.43
N LYS A 23 13.14 -19.70 -4.93
CA LYS A 23 13.94 -18.65 -4.26
C LYS A 23 13.07 -18.02 -3.19
N PRO A 24 13.49 -17.91 -1.92
CA PRO A 24 12.86 -17.04 -0.95
C PRO A 24 13.12 -15.60 -1.39
N GLN A 25 12.34 -15.15 -2.37
CA GLN A 25 12.45 -13.83 -2.94
C GLN A 25 12.25 -12.84 -1.80
N CYS A 26 13.21 -11.93 -1.70
CA CYS A 26 13.22 -10.75 -0.86
C CYS A 26 12.07 -9.75 -1.19
N MET A 27 11.00 -10.19 -1.86
CA MET A 27 9.81 -9.42 -2.22
C MET A 27 8.94 -9.01 -1.02
N LYS A 28 9.24 -9.46 0.21
CA LYS A 28 8.38 -9.25 1.38
C LYS A 28 8.26 -7.80 1.88
N ARG A 29 9.04 -6.83 1.36
CA ARG A 29 9.04 -5.43 1.83
C ARG A 29 8.34 -4.43 0.92
N GLN A 30 8.01 -4.80 -0.32
CA GLN A 30 7.60 -3.82 -1.33
C GLN A 30 6.19 -3.24 -1.10
N PHE A 31 5.37 -3.85 -0.23
CA PHE A 31 3.97 -3.44 -0.05
C PHE A 31 3.54 -3.31 1.41
N LEU A 32 4.44 -2.88 2.30
CA LEU A 32 4.10 -2.66 3.72
C LEU A 32 2.87 -1.74 3.89
N GLY A 33 2.74 -0.72 3.03
CA GLY A 33 1.61 0.20 3.05
C GLY A 33 0.27 -0.47 2.73
N LEU A 34 0.22 -1.31 1.69
CA LEU A 34 -0.99 -2.06 1.32
C LEU A 34 -1.41 -3.01 2.43
N HIS A 35 -0.46 -3.74 3.02
CA HIS A 35 -0.77 -4.64 4.14
C HIS A 35 -1.28 -3.88 5.36
N ALA A 36 -0.72 -2.71 5.68
CA ALA A 36 -1.20 -1.88 6.78
C ALA A 36 -2.65 -1.40 6.54
N VAL A 37 -2.94 -0.93 5.32
CA VAL A 37 -4.29 -0.53 4.89
C VAL A 37 -5.28 -1.70 4.98
N PHE A 38 -4.89 -2.88 4.50
CA PHE A 38 -5.73 -4.07 4.53
C PHE A 38 -6.09 -4.49 5.96
N VAL A 39 -5.12 -4.47 6.89
CA VAL A 39 -5.38 -4.77 8.31
C VAL A 39 -6.35 -3.75 8.91
N LEU A 40 -6.18 -2.46 8.62
CA LEU A 40 -7.08 -1.41 9.10
C LEU A 40 -8.50 -1.58 8.56
N MET A 41 -8.62 -1.95 7.28
CA MET A 41 -9.89 -2.23 6.63
C MET A 41 -10.60 -3.45 7.24
N GLU A 42 -9.90 -4.56 7.45
CA GLU A 42 -10.48 -5.77 8.04
C GLU A 42 -10.91 -5.58 9.50
N LYS A 43 -10.18 -4.78 10.28
CA LYS A 43 -10.49 -4.56 11.69
C LYS A 43 -11.61 -3.55 11.88
N GLY A 44 -11.81 -2.61 10.96
CA GLY A 44 -12.88 -1.62 11.03
C GLY A 44 -12.84 -0.72 12.28
N GLN A 45 -11.71 -0.65 12.97
CA GLN A 45 -11.54 0.08 14.23
C GLN A 45 -10.18 0.77 14.29
N LEU A 46 -10.06 1.73 15.20
CA LEU A 46 -8.83 2.44 15.52
C LEU A 46 -7.79 1.48 16.13
N LEU A 47 -6.64 1.35 15.47
CA LEU A 47 -5.53 0.53 15.96
C LEU A 47 -4.35 1.39 16.38
N THR A 48 -3.74 1.07 17.51
CA THR A 48 -2.44 1.63 17.86
C THR A 48 -1.35 1.11 16.92
N THR A 49 -0.25 1.85 16.78
CA THR A 49 0.93 1.37 16.03
C THR A 49 1.40 0.00 16.53
N ALA A 50 1.28 -0.27 17.84
CA ALA A 50 1.71 -1.52 18.46
C ALA A 50 0.79 -2.70 18.10
N GLU A 51 -0.51 -2.48 17.99
CA GLU A 51 -1.48 -3.50 17.54
C GLU A 51 -1.29 -3.81 16.07
N LEU A 52 -1.21 -2.77 15.24
CA LEU A 52 -0.98 -2.91 13.81
C LEU A 52 0.33 -3.65 13.52
N PHE A 53 1.39 -3.31 14.25
CA PHE A 53 2.67 -4.02 14.16
C PHE A 53 2.54 -5.50 14.51
N ARG A 54 1.83 -5.85 15.59
CA ARG A 54 1.62 -7.24 16.01
C ARG A 54 0.85 -8.03 14.94
N GLU A 55 -0.18 -7.45 14.34
CA GLU A 55 -0.93 -8.09 13.27
C GLU A 55 -0.07 -8.32 12.02
N LEU A 56 0.78 -7.36 11.64
CA LEU A 56 1.70 -7.50 10.50
C LEU A 56 2.80 -8.54 10.75
N VAL A 57 3.25 -8.70 12.00
CA VAL A 57 4.17 -9.79 12.39
C VAL A 57 3.47 -11.14 12.31
N LYS A 58 2.24 -11.27 12.83
CA LYS A 58 1.45 -12.52 12.73
C LYS A 58 1.25 -12.98 11.29
N ARG A 59 1.07 -12.03 10.37
CA ARG A 59 0.93 -12.28 8.92
C ARG A 59 2.26 -12.56 8.20
N GLY A 60 3.39 -12.55 8.91
CA GLY A 60 4.70 -12.78 8.32
C GLY A 60 5.21 -11.64 7.43
N VAL A 61 4.58 -10.45 7.48
CA VAL A 61 4.99 -9.26 6.74
C VAL A 61 6.21 -8.60 7.40
N LEU A 62 6.25 -8.58 8.74
CA LEU A 62 7.34 -8.00 9.54
C LEU A 62 8.01 -9.07 10.43
N LYS A 63 9.29 -8.86 10.78
CA LYS A 63 10.11 -9.84 11.54
C LYS A 63 10.26 -9.50 13.03
N ASN A 64 9.33 -8.73 13.60
CA ASN A 64 9.38 -8.27 15.00
C ASN A 64 10.68 -7.53 15.37
N SER A 65 11.26 -6.75 14.45
CA SER A 65 12.50 -6.01 14.70
C SER A 65 12.25 -4.52 15.01
N LYS A 66 13.20 -3.86 15.70
CA LYS A 66 13.16 -2.39 15.89
C LYS A 66 13.17 -1.64 14.54
N ALA A 67 13.90 -2.16 13.55
CA ALA A 67 13.95 -1.60 12.21
C ALA A 67 12.56 -1.66 11.52
N ASP A 68 11.85 -2.77 11.65
CA ASP A 68 10.51 -2.94 11.11
C ASP A 68 9.50 -2.01 11.78
N LYS A 69 9.60 -1.80 13.11
CA LYS A 69 8.76 -0.80 13.81
C LYS A 69 8.96 0.59 13.23
N LYS A 70 10.22 1.01 13.02
CA LYS A 70 10.55 2.31 12.42
C LYS A 70 10.03 2.40 10.97
N SER A 71 10.15 1.32 10.21
CA SER A 71 9.64 1.23 8.83
C SER A 71 8.12 1.37 8.79
N LEU A 72 7.39 0.70 9.68
CA LEU A 72 5.95 0.80 9.81
C LEU A 72 5.52 2.23 10.13
N THR A 73 6.12 2.86 11.16
CA THR A 73 5.81 4.25 11.50
C THR A 73 6.02 5.20 10.32
N ARG A 74 7.16 5.07 9.60
CA ARG A 74 7.43 5.89 8.41
C ARG A 74 6.42 5.65 7.29
N THR A 75 5.98 4.40 7.12
CA THR A 75 4.97 4.03 6.12
C THR A 75 3.61 4.61 6.47
N LEU A 76 3.19 4.54 7.73
CA LEU A 76 1.92 5.11 8.20
C LEU A 76 1.89 6.63 8.04
N SER A 77 3.00 7.32 8.34
CA SER A 77 3.10 8.76 8.08
C SER A 77 2.96 9.09 6.59
N LYS A 78 3.54 8.30 5.69
CA LYS A 78 3.36 8.49 4.24
C LYS A 78 1.91 8.25 3.80
N LEU A 79 1.26 7.20 4.31
CA LEU A 79 -0.14 6.91 4.02
C LEU A 79 -1.06 8.02 4.53
N GLU A 80 -0.75 8.60 5.69
CA GLU A 80 -1.48 9.72 6.27
C GLU A 80 -1.34 10.98 5.41
N SER A 81 -0.11 11.32 4.98
CA SER A 81 0.11 12.43 4.05
C SER A 81 -0.58 12.23 2.70
N ALA A 82 -0.72 10.98 2.25
CA ALA A 82 -1.44 10.64 1.02
C ALA A 82 -2.97 10.52 1.22
N GLY A 83 -3.48 10.65 2.45
CA GLY A 83 -4.91 10.64 2.74
C GLY A 83 -5.58 9.26 2.74
N PHE A 84 -4.82 8.17 2.81
CA PHE A 84 -5.35 6.80 2.91
C PHE A 84 -5.71 6.41 4.35
N VAL A 85 -5.02 6.98 5.33
CA VAL A 85 -5.26 6.75 6.75
C VAL A 85 -5.27 8.08 7.49
N CYS A 86 -5.88 8.12 8.66
CA CYS A 86 -5.75 9.25 9.58
C CYS A 86 -5.24 8.76 10.92
N SER A 87 -4.45 9.59 11.60
CA SER A 87 -4.10 9.37 12.98
C SER A 87 -4.96 10.22 13.92
N THR A 88 -5.38 9.62 15.03
CA THR A 88 -6.03 10.32 16.14
C THR A 88 -5.19 10.16 17.41
N GLY A 89 -5.14 11.23 18.20
CA GLY A 89 -4.26 11.31 19.36
C GLY A 89 -2.78 11.49 18.99
N GLY A 90 -1.89 11.33 19.97
CA GLY A 90 -0.44 11.49 19.76
C GLY A 90 0.30 12.20 20.89
N VAL A 91 -0.40 12.68 21.92
CA VAL A 91 0.21 13.31 23.09
C VAL A 91 0.19 12.34 24.29
N GLY A 92 1.36 12.02 24.83
CA GLY A 92 1.52 11.21 26.05
C GLY A 92 1.71 9.69 25.83
N ARG A 93 1.58 8.92 26.91
CA ARG A 93 1.93 7.47 26.98
C ARG A 93 1.10 6.54 26.07
N ARG A 94 -0.02 7.01 25.52
CA ARG A 94 -0.98 6.19 24.75
C ARG A 94 -0.66 6.07 23.25
N GLY A 95 0.26 6.88 22.73
CA GLY A 95 0.69 6.83 21.32
C GLY A 95 -0.40 7.23 20.31
N LYS A 96 -0.04 7.18 19.02
CA LYS A 96 -0.98 7.41 17.90
C LYS A 96 -1.87 6.19 17.66
N ARG A 97 -3.14 6.45 17.37
CA ARG A 97 -4.10 5.48 16.83
C ARG A 97 -4.35 5.78 15.37
N TRP A 98 -4.54 4.75 14.57
CA TRP A 98 -4.66 4.80 13.12
C TRP A 98 -5.98 4.20 12.70
N GLU A 99 -6.64 4.84 11.76
CA GLU A 99 -7.86 4.35 11.14
C GLU A 99 -7.78 4.55 9.62
N LEU A 100 -8.56 3.75 8.89
CA LEU A 100 -8.68 3.91 7.46
C LEU A 100 -9.46 5.19 7.16
N LYS A 101 -8.88 6.07 6.35
CA LYS A 101 -9.60 7.23 5.85
C LYS A 101 -10.30 6.78 4.57
N LEU A 102 -11.59 6.45 4.68
CA LEU A 102 -12.47 6.27 3.52
C LEU A 102 -12.73 7.64 2.88
N THR A 103 -11.68 8.23 2.31
CA THR A 103 -11.85 9.36 1.42
C THR A 103 -12.41 8.76 0.14
N TYR A 104 -13.74 8.70 0.02
CA TYR A 104 -14.31 8.70 -1.32
C TYR A 104 -13.66 9.88 -2.03
N PRO A 105 -12.94 9.68 -3.16
CA PRO A 105 -12.59 10.83 -3.98
C PRO A 105 -13.93 11.50 -4.24
N ASN A 106 -14.06 12.72 -3.73
CA ASN A 106 -15.25 13.53 -3.86
C ASN A 106 -15.55 13.53 -5.36
N LEU A 107 -16.55 12.73 -5.77
CA LEU A 107 -17.05 12.70 -7.14
C LEU A 107 -17.72 14.05 -7.32
N LYS A 108 -16.91 15.10 -7.54
CA LYS A 108 -17.33 16.37 -8.10
C LYS A 108 -17.88 16.03 -9.48
N GLY A 109 -19.17 15.71 -9.54
CA GLY A 109 -19.80 15.28 -10.78
C GLY A 109 -20.94 14.30 -10.55
N SER A 110 -21.98 14.72 -9.83
CA SER A 110 -23.32 14.16 -10.03
C SER A 110 -24.31 15.28 -9.74
N ASN A 111 -24.60 16.05 -10.79
CA ASN A 111 -25.79 16.88 -10.86
C ASN A 111 -27.00 16.00 -10.52
N SER A 112 -27.78 16.40 -9.53
CA SER A 112 -29.21 16.17 -9.56
C SER A 112 -29.87 17.33 -8.86
N LEU A 113 -30.37 18.25 -9.69
CA LEU A 113 -31.60 18.99 -9.47
C LEU A 113 -32.50 18.24 -8.48
N ARG A 114 -32.54 18.70 -7.23
CA ARG A 114 -33.72 18.60 -6.37
C ARG A 114 -34.21 20.03 -6.27
N GLU A 115 -35.00 20.40 -7.25
CA GLU A 115 -36.44 20.55 -7.06
C GLU A 115 -36.70 21.71 -6.10
N LYS A 116 -36.82 22.90 -6.69
CA LYS A 116 -37.74 23.90 -6.19
C LYS A 116 -39.14 23.28 -6.28
N LEU A 117 -39.64 22.81 -5.15
CA LEU A 117 -41.08 22.70 -4.87
C LEU A 117 -41.34 23.48 -3.59
#